data_AF-A0A101XFU3-F1
#
_entry.id   AF-A0A101XFU3-F1
#
_cell.length_a   1.000
_cell.length_b   1.000
_cell.length_c   1.000
_cell.angle_alpha   90.00
_cell.angle_beta   90.00
_cell.angle_gamma   90.00
#
_symmetry.space_group_name_H-M   'P 1'
#
loop_
_entity.id
_entity.type
_entity.pdbx_description
1 polymer ?
#
loop_
_entity_poly.entity_id
_entity_poly.type
_entity_poly.pdbx_seq_one_letter_code
_entity_poly.pdbx_strand_id
1 'polypeptide(L)'
;MKLLETYYPNGNYVWGNFYGFYWPSITGARALSVGPLPGLGGDYFTLNDASGGGGGPLPTSPATGGQSWTFIANLANLSNSYGVFPGGQSENPASPFYDNYIPIWIKGEYLPLIFTTNVTSQNMIAEIILKPSG
;
A
#
# COMPACT_ATOMS: atom_id res chain seq x y z
N MET A 1 -9.55 26.60 -8.18
CA MET A 1 -10.22 27.10 -6.96
C MET A 1 -11.65 26.59 -6.81
N LYS A 2 -12.57 26.90 -7.73
CA LYS A 2 -14.00 26.48 -7.65
C LYS A 2 -14.27 24.99 -7.39
N LEU A 3 -13.49 24.07 -7.98
CA LEU A 3 -13.64 22.62 -7.72
C LEU A 3 -13.27 22.25 -6.27
N LEU A 4 -12.19 22.81 -5.74
CA LEU A 4 -11.72 22.55 -4.38
C LEU A 4 -12.70 23.12 -3.34
N GLU A 5 -13.26 24.30 -3.62
CA GLU A 5 -14.32 24.92 -2.82
C GLU A 5 -15.62 24.09 -2.82
N THR A 6 -15.85 23.27 -3.85
CA THR A 6 -17.03 22.38 -3.92
C THR A 6 -16.86 21.16 -3.00
N TYR A 7 -15.67 20.55 -2.97
CA TYR A 7 -15.41 19.37 -2.13
C TYR A 7 -15.05 19.73 -0.68
N TYR A 8 -14.39 20.86 -0.46
CA TYR A 8 -13.95 21.33 0.86
C TYR A 8 -14.35 22.80 1.06
N PRO A 9 -15.66 23.09 1.20
CA PRO A 9 -16.17 24.46 1.30
C PRO A 9 -15.65 25.22 2.53
N ASN A 10 -15.19 24.48 3.56
CA ASN A 10 -14.65 25.04 4.79
C ASN A 10 -13.12 25.23 4.75
N GLY A 11 -12.47 25.05 3.59
CA GLY A 11 -11.07 25.40 3.41
C GLY A 11 -10.03 24.41 3.96
N ASN A 12 -10.41 23.17 4.26
CA ASN A 12 -9.46 22.14 4.72
C ASN A 12 -8.68 21.53 3.54
N TYR A 13 -7.78 22.34 2.95
CA TYR A 13 -7.02 22.00 1.76
C TYR A 13 -5.73 21.22 2.08
N VAL A 14 -5.84 20.02 2.66
CA VAL A 14 -4.69 19.13 2.90
C VAL A 14 -4.36 18.30 1.65
N TRP A 15 -3.13 18.40 1.15
CA TRP A 15 -2.69 17.72 -0.07
C TRP A 15 -3.04 16.22 -0.12
N GLY A 16 -2.82 15.48 0.97
CA GLY A 16 -3.15 14.04 1.04
C GLY A 16 -4.65 13.73 0.92
N ASN A 17 -5.55 14.68 1.16
CA ASN A 17 -6.99 14.51 0.94
C ASN A 17 -7.39 14.70 -0.55
N PHE A 18 -6.48 15.23 -1.37
CA PHE A 18 -6.66 15.42 -2.82
C PHE A 18 -5.85 14.39 -3.61
N TYR A 19 -4.63 14.11 -3.16
CA TYR A 19 -3.69 13.14 -3.71
C TYR A 19 -3.52 11.98 -2.73
N GLY A 20 -4.65 11.40 -2.34
CA GLY A 20 -4.72 10.19 -1.51
C GLY A 20 -4.65 8.94 -2.37
N PHE A 21 -4.69 7.76 -1.75
CA PHE A 21 -4.66 6.48 -2.45
C PHE A 21 -6.02 5.81 -2.50
N TYR A 22 -6.35 5.26 -3.67
CA TYR A 22 -7.55 4.46 -3.88
C TYR A 22 -7.24 3.25 -4.77
N TRP A 23 -7.48 2.06 -4.24
CA TRP A 23 -7.32 0.80 -4.96
C TRP A 23 -8.71 0.24 -5.31
N PRO A 24 -9.20 0.47 -6.54
CA PRO A 24 -10.49 -0.07 -6.96
C PRO A 24 -10.42 -1.59 -7.11
N SER A 25 -11.46 -2.28 -6.66
CA SER A 25 -11.66 -3.68 -7.02
C SER A 25 -11.81 -3.83 -8.53
N ILE A 26 -11.14 -4.83 -9.12
CA ILE A 26 -11.29 -5.19 -10.53
C ILE A 26 -12.73 -5.60 -10.88
N THR A 27 -13.52 -6.05 -9.90
CA THR A 27 -14.93 -6.39 -10.10
C THR A 27 -15.85 -5.17 -10.10
N GLY A 28 -15.33 -3.98 -9.80
CA GLY A 28 -16.11 -2.77 -9.59
C GLY A 28 -16.92 -2.75 -8.28
N ALA A 29 -16.89 -3.83 -7.50
CA ALA A 29 -17.55 -3.89 -6.20
C ALA A 29 -16.83 -2.96 -5.21
N ARG A 30 -17.51 -1.87 -4.83
CA ARG A 30 -16.99 -0.89 -3.86
C ARG A 30 -16.61 -1.51 -2.52
N ALA A 31 -17.33 -2.53 -2.09
CA ALA A 31 -17.06 -3.26 -0.84
C ALA A 31 -15.69 -3.96 -0.82
N LEU A 32 -15.09 -4.18 -1.99
CA LEU A 32 -13.78 -4.81 -2.16
C LEU A 32 -12.68 -3.80 -2.53
N SER A 33 -13.01 -2.50 -2.57
CA SER A 33 -12.06 -1.44 -2.88
C SER A 33 -11.48 -0.88 -1.58
N VAL A 34 -10.21 -0.45 -1.61
CA VAL A 34 -9.56 0.15 -0.45
C VAL A 34 -9.38 1.66 -0.68
N GLY A 35 -9.83 2.46 0.29
CA GLY A 35 -9.72 3.90 0.27
C GLY A 35 -10.99 4.64 -0.21
N PRO A 36 -10.91 5.96 -0.43
CA PRO A 36 -9.69 6.77 -0.47
C PRO A 36 -9.02 6.91 0.92
N LEU A 37 -7.68 6.87 0.96
CA LEU A 37 -6.89 7.09 2.18
C LEU A 37 -5.87 8.22 1.97
N PRO A 38 -5.67 9.14 2.94
CA PRO A 38 -4.68 10.18 2.80
C PRO A 38 -3.26 9.63 2.94
N GLY A 39 -2.40 9.95 1.97
CA GLY A 39 -0.97 9.61 1.98
C GLY A 39 -0.10 10.66 2.65
N LEU A 40 1.21 10.40 2.73
CA LEU A 40 2.24 11.40 3.07
C LEU A 40 2.32 12.57 2.06
N GLY A 41 1.60 12.49 0.94
CA GLY A 41 1.64 13.43 -0.16
C GLY A 41 2.51 12.93 -1.32
N GLY A 42 3.07 13.86 -2.09
CA GLY A 42 3.78 13.54 -3.33
C GLY A 42 2.89 13.66 -4.57
N ASP A 43 3.52 13.55 -5.73
CA ASP A 43 2.92 13.61 -7.06
C ASP A 43 3.84 12.93 -8.09
N TYR A 44 3.46 13.00 -9.38
CA TYR A 44 4.18 12.45 -10.53
C TYR A 44 5.64 12.95 -10.69
N PHE A 45 6.01 14.06 -10.06
CA PHE A 45 7.30 14.72 -10.17
C PHE A 45 8.13 14.64 -8.89
N THR A 46 7.60 14.05 -7.82
CA THR A 46 8.33 13.84 -6.57
C THR A 46 8.88 12.43 -6.45
N LEU A 47 9.90 12.25 -5.60
CA LEU A 47 10.43 10.92 -5.25
C LEU A 47 9.37 10.01 -4.63
N ASN A 48 8.45 10.57 -3.84
CA ASN A 48 7.30 9.84 -3.36
C ASN A 48 6.22 9.84 -4.44
N ASP A 49 6.39 8.97 -5.44
CA ASP A 49 5.49 8.90 -6.58
C ASP A 49 4.07 8.48 -6.15
N ALA A 50 3.20 9.47 -5.95
CA ALA A 50 1.79 9.29 -5.63
C ALA A 50 0.91 9.29 -6.89
N SER A 51 1.49 9.08 -8.07
CA SER A 51 0.74 8.92 -9.33
C SER A 51 -0.33 7.82 -9.27
N GLY A 52 -0.08 6.81 -8.41
CA GLY A 52 -0.94 5.67 -8.04
C GLY A 52 -2.13 5.97 -7.15
N GLY A 53 -2.28 7.23 -6.71
CA GLY A 53 -3.41 7.67 -5.92
C GLY A 53 -4.56 8.30 -6.70
N GLY A 54 -4.37 8.55 -7.99
CA GLY A 54 -5.32 9.27 -8.83
C GLY A 54 -4.97 10.75 -8.81
N GLY A 55 -4.95 11.36 -10.00
CA GLY A 55 -4.50 12.73 -10.24
C GLY A 55 -5.39 13.81 -9.61
N GLY A 56 -5.51 13.84 -8.28
CA GLY A 56 -6.43 14.71 -7.56
C GLY A 56 -7.79 14.07 -7.30
N PRO A 57 -8.74 14.82 -6.69
CA PRO A 57 -10.04 14.33 -6.18
C PRO A 57 -11.04 13.95 -7.30
N LEU A 58 -10.58 13.76 -8.53
CA LEU A 58 -11.44 13.46 -9.67
C LEU A 58 -11.58 11.94 -9.81
N PRO A 59 -12.80 11.39 -9.68
CA PRO A 59 -13.09 9.97 -9.84
C PRO A 59 -12.91 9.44 -11.29
N THR A 60 -12.26 10.23 -12.17
CA THR A 60 -12.16 9.99 -13.62
C THR A 60 -10.80 9.46 -14.06
N SER A 61 -9.83 9.30 -13.17
CA SER A 61 -8.54 8.69 -13.51
C SER A 61 -8.11 7.73 -12.41
N PRO A 62 -8.62 6.48 -12.42
CA PRO A 62 -8.02 5.43 -11.61
C PRO A 62 -6.54 5.37 -11.96
N ALA A 63 -5.74 5.48 -10.92
CA ALA A 63 -4.31 5.56 -11.03
C ALA A 63 -3.74 4.29 -11.67
N THR A 64 -2.77 4.45 -12.58
CA THR A 64 -2.18 3.32 -13.32
C THR A 64 -0.75 2.99 -12.87
N GLY A 65 -0.19 3.75 -11.92
CA GLY A 65 1.21 3.67 -11.53
C GLY A 65 1.43 3.96 -10.04
N GLY A 66 2.56 4.53 -9.67
CA GLY A 66 2.87 4.95 -8.31
C GLY A 66 3.84 4.05 -7.57
N GLN A 67 4.24 4.53 -6.40
CA GLN A 67 5.10 3.80 -5.50
C GLN A 67 4.45 2.46 -5.14
N SER A 68 5.16 1.37 -5.39
CA SER A 68 4.68 0.01 -5.14
C SER A 68 5.49 -0.60 -4.00
N TRP A 69 6.28 -1.61 -4.29
CA TRP A 69 7.21 -2.19 -3.32
C TRP A 69 8.41 -1.27 -3.11
N THR A 70 8.70 -1.00 -1.85
CA THR A 70 9.86 -0.24 -1.41
C THR A 70 10.66 -1.07 -0.42
N PHE A 71 11.98 -0.96 -0.48
CA PHE A 71 12.85 -1.70 0.43
C PHE A 71 14.20 -0.99 0.64
N ILE A 72 14.83 -1.34 1.75
CA ILE A 72 16.18 -0.95 2.13
C ILE A 72 16.93 -2.24 2.41
N ALA A 73 17.97 -2.53 1.61
CA ALA A 73 18.80 -3.72 1.77
C ALA A 73 20.09 -3.38 2.50
N ASN A 74 20.34 -4.06 3.63
CA ASN A 74 21.61 -4.00 4.33
C ASN A 74 22.53 -5.13 3.86
N LEU A 75 23.46 -4.83 2.96
CA LEU A 75 24.35 -5.85 2.38
C LEU A 75 25.37 -6.43 3.36
N ALA A 76 25.64 -5.76 4.49
CA ALA A 76 26.48 -6.30 5.55
C ALA A 76 25.73 -7.30 6.45
N ASN A 77 24.41 -7.15 6.55
CA ASN A 77 23.53 -8.07 7.29
C ASN A 77 22.12 -8.03 6.69
N LEU A 78 21.83 -8.99 5.79
CA LEU A 78 20.55 -9.03 5.08
C LEU A 78 19.34 -9.19 6.02
N SER A 79 19.51 -9.84 7.17
CA SER A 79 18.45 -9.97 8.19
C SER A 79 18.09 -8.65 8.85
N ASN A 80 18.87 -7.59 8.62
CA ASN A 80 18.59 -6.21 9.02
C ASN A 80 18.17 -5.34 7.80
N SER A 81 17.34 -5.91 6.93
CA SER A 81 16.73 -5.23 5.79
C SER A 81 15.25 -4.96 6.07
N TYR A 82 14.69 -3.98 5.38
CA TYR A 82 13.31 -3.53 5.59
C TYR A 82 12.59 -3.36 4.27
N GLY A 83 11.28 -3.57 4.24
CA GLY A 83 10.49 -3.44 3.03
C GLY A 83 8.99 -3.40 3.32
N VAL A 84 8.24 -2.83 2.38
CA VAL A 84 6.77 -2.76 2.45
C VAL A 84 6.20 -2.50 1.05
N PHE A 85 4.97 -2.93 0.81
CA PHE A 85 4.21 -2.63 -0.41
C PHE A 85 2.75 -2.28 -0.06
N PRO A 86 2.01 -1.58 -0.94
CA PRO A 86 0.67 -1.08 -0.65
C PRO A 86 -0.41 -2.18 -0.79
N GLY A 87 -0.46 -3.11 0.17
CA GLY A 87 -1.43 -4.20 0.18
C GLY A 87 -1.25 -5.11 1.38
N GLY A 88 -1.12 -6.40 1.11
CA GLY A 88 -0.87 -7.45 2.09
C GLY A 88 -0.48 -8.75 1.40
N GLN A 89 -0.03 -9.74 2.17
CA GLN A 89 0.47 -11.01 1.60
C GLN A 89 -0.59 -11.88 0.94
N SER A 90 -1.87 -11.54 1.06
CA SER A 90 -2.98 -12.28 0.47
C SER A 90 -3.66 -11.46 -0.61
N GLU A 91 -4.00 -12.10 -1.73
CA GLU A 91 -4.83 -11.47 -2.77
C GLU A 91 -6.34 -11.70 -2.54
N ASN A 92 -6.72 -12.39 -1.47
CA ASN A 92 -8.12 -12.62 -1.12
C ASN A 92 -8.65 -11.46 -0.27
N PRO A 93 -9.62 -10.64 -0.73
CA PRO A 93 -10.18 -9.53 0.06
C PRO A 93 -10.82 -9.92 1.38
N ALA A 94 -11.18 -11.19 1.56
CA ALA A 94 -11.70 -11.70 2.84
C ALA A 94 -10.59 -12.08 3.85
N SER A 95 -9.32 -12.03 3.43
CA SER A 95 -8.19 -12.34 4.28
C SER A 95 -7.82 -11.15 5.15
N PRO A 96 -7.50 -11.34 6.44
CA PRO A 96 -6.93 -10.28 7.27
C PRO A 96 -5.53 -9.84 6.79
N PHE A 97 -4.94 -10.55 5.82
CA PHE A 97 -3.65 -10.21 5.21
C PHE A 97 -3.80 -9.59 3.81
N TYR A 98 -4.97 -9.05 3.46
CA TYR A 98 -5.21 -8.44 2.16
C TYR A 98 -4.67 -7.00 2.06
N ASP A 99 -4.93 -6.19 3.08
CA ASP A 99 -4.64 -4.75 3.12
C ASP A 99 -3.85 -4.34 4.37
N ASN A 100 -3.38 -5.32 5.15
CA ASN A 100 -2.78 -5.09 6.46
C ASN A 100 -1.45 -4.32 6.42
N TYR A 101 -0.78 -4.22 5.28
CA TYR A 101 0.43 -3.41 5.11
C TYR A 101 0.12 -1.99 4.66
N ILE A 102 -1.08 -1.69 4.17
CA ILE A 102 -1.45 -0.35 3.69
C ILE A 102 -1.26 0.72 4.78
N PRO A 103 -1.68 0.52 6.06
CA PRO A 103 -1.45 1.53 7.11
C PRO A 103 0.02 1.80 7.44
N ILE A 104 0.91 0.84 7.17
CA ILE A 104 2.36 0.95 7.40
C ILE A 104 2.98 1.69 6.20
N TRP A 105 2.67 1.20 5.00
CA TRP A 105 3.13 1.76 3.73
C TRP A 105 2.74 3.24 3.57
N ILE A 106 1.49 3.58 3.87
CA ILE A 106 0.95 4.93 3.68
C ILE A 106 1.58 5.97 4.60
N LYS A 107 2.21 5.52 5.70
CA LYS A 107 2.99 6.34 6.64
C LYS A 107 4.48 6.40 6.28
N GLY A 108 4.91 5.71 5.22
CA GLY A 108 6.33 5.56 4.89
C GLY A 108 7.11 4.72 5.90
N GLU A 109 6.42 3.89 6.67
CA GLU A 109 7.03 2.94 7.61
C GLU A 109 7.34 1.62 6.88
N TYR A 110 8.19 0.78 7.47
CA TYR A 110 8.66 -0.46 6.86
C TYR A 110 8.53 -1.67 7.79
N LEU A 111 8.37 -2.86 7.21
CA LEU A 111 8.42 -4.12 7.92
C LEU A 111 9.83 -4.75 7.82
N PRO A 112 10.27 -5.52 8.83
CA PRO A 112 11.49 -6.31 8.71
C PRO A 112 11.38 -7.34 7.57
N LEU A 113 12.41 -7.42 6.73
CA LEU A 113 12.55 -8.49 5.74
C LEU A 113 13.35 -9.63 6.37
N ILE A 114 12.64 -10.72 6.68
CA ILE A 114 13.23 -11.88 7.35
C ILE A 114 14.03 -12.69 6.33
N PHE A 115 15.35 -12.47 6.31
CA PHE A 115 16.29 -13.33 5.59
C PHE A 115 16.97 -14.26 6.61
N THR A 116 16.52 -15.51 6.69
CA THR A 116 17.07 -16.52 7.61
C THR A 116 17.15 -17.88 6.94
N THR A 117 18.18 -18.66 7.27
CA THR A 117 18.28 -20.07 6.91
C THR A 117 17.60 -20.98 7.92
N ASN A 118 17.34 -20.48 9.13
CA ASN A 118 16.66 -21.18 10.20
C ASN A 118 15.33 -20.49 10.50
N VAL A 119 14.25 -21.06 9.99
CA VAL A 119 12.90 -20.59 10.28
C VAL A 119 12.54 -21.04 11.69
N THR A 120 12.48 -20.10 12.63
CA THR A 120 11.97 -20.35 13.98
C THR A 120 10.45 -20.20 13.99
N SER A 121 9.74 -21.12 14.65
CA SER A 121 8.27 -21.12 14.75
C SER A 121 7.68 -19.90 15.47
N GLN A 122 8.50 -19.11 16.18
CA GLN A 122 8.03 -18.07 17.09
C GLN A 122 7.20 -16.95 16.44
N ASN A 123 7.30 -16.74 15.13
CA ASN A 123 6.50 -15.75 14.38
C ASN A 123 5.75 -16.37 13.18
N MET A 124 5.62 -17.70 13.16
CA MET A 124 4.91 -18.40 12.09
C MET A 124 3.42 -18.47 12.42
N ILE A 125 2.57 -18.01 11.50
CA ILE A 125 1.11 -18.04 11.65
C ILE A 125 0.46 -19.28 11.01
N ALA A 126 1.15 -19.92 10.06
CA ALA A 126 0.71 -21.13 9.38
C ALA A 126 1.91 -21.87 8.75
N GLU A 127 1.84 -23.19 8.70
CA GLU A 127 2.79 -24.07 8.01
C GLU A 127 2.03 -24.95 7.02
N ILE A 128 2.56 -25.08 5.80
CA ILE A 128 2.00 -25.98 4.77
C ILE A 128 3.11 -26.94 4.33
N ILE A 129 2.87 -28.24 4.54
CA ILE A 129 3.80 -29.30 4.12
C ILE A 129 3.29 -29.89 2.80
N LEU A 130 4.03 -29.65 1.72
CA LEU A 130 3.76 -30.23 0.41
C LEU A 130 4.45 -31.60 0.30
N LYS A 131 3.68 -32.65 -0.02
CA LYS A 131 4.20 -34.00 -0.25
C LYS A 131 4.12 -34.35 -1.73
N PRO A 132 5.10 -35.07 -2.31
CA PRO A 132 5.00 -35.60 -3.66
C PRO A 132 3.78 -36.51 -3.81
N SER A 133 3.22 -36.59 -5.02
CA SER A 133 2.05 -37.41 -5.33
C SER A 133 2.32 -38.92 -5.37
N GLY A 134 3.60 -39.33 -5.35
CA GLY A 134 4.02 -40.71 -5.67
C GLY A 134 4.51 -40.83 -7.11
#